data_AF-A0A1S3I9B9-F1
#
_entry.id   AF-A0A1S3I9B9-F1
#
_cell.length_a   1.000
_cell.length_b   1.000
_cell.length_c   1.000
_cell.angle_alpha   90.00
_cell.angle_beta   90.00
_cell.angle_gamma   90.00
#
_symmetry.space_group_name_H-M   'P 1'
#
loop_
_entity.id
_entity.type
_entity.pdbx_description
1 polymer ?
#
loop_
_entity_poly.entity_id
_entity_poly.type
_entity_poly.pdbx_seq_one_letter_code
_entity_poly.pdbx_strand_id
1 'polypeptide(L)'
;MDWRPEWTGGWRNWIRPLVMSIYFLVLVIALPLCVWELQKNGVQLHLQAWFVGGLFVMMAIPISLWGILQHLVNYTQPFLQRYIIRILWMVPIYALNAWFALRFPDEAIYLDTLRECYEAYVIYNFFAYLMSFLRSEFSRLEHHLELKQSSVKHIIPFCCLPSWESGEKFLTHCKHGALQYTVIRPITTIIALICALAGVYDEGHFSFKNAWTYIVVINNVSQIVSNSFA
;
A
#
# COMPACT_ATOMS: atom_id res chain seq x y z
N MET A 1 24.55 -22.92 -22.59
CA MET A 1 23.17 -23.05 -23.11
C MET A 1 22.44 -21.78 -22.77
N ASP A 2 22.52 -20.83 -23.70
CA ASP A 2 21.83 -19.54 -23.65
C ASP A 2 20.32 -19.75 -23.75
N TRP A 3 19.58 -19.20 -22.80
CA TRP A 3 18.11 -19.10 -22.84
C TRP A 3 17.69 -17.63 -22.94
N ARG A 4 18.16 -16.94 -23.98
CA ARG A 4 17.48 -15.72 -24.46
C ARG A 4 16.41 -16.12 -25.47
N PRO A 5 15.13 -15.74 -25.28
CA PRO A 5 14.18 -15.75 -26.36
C PRO A 5 14.49 -14.55 -27.25
N GLU A 6 15.25 -14.78 -28.32
CA GLU A 6 15.37 -13.83 -29.42
C GLU A 6 14.08 -13.89 -30.26
N TRP A 7 13.50 -12.71 -30.52
CA TRP A 7 12.44 -12.43 -31.48
C TRP A 7 10.98 -12.75 -31.11
N THR A 8 10.34 -11.83 -30.38
CA THR A 8 8.97 -11.38 -30.71
C THR A 8 8.86 -9.85 -30.74
N GLY A 9 9.22 -9.26 -31.88
CA GLY A 9 8.66 -8.01 -32.43
C GLY A 9 8.82 -6.69 -31.65
N GLY A 10 9.85 -5.91 -31.98
CA GLY A 10 10.02 -4.52 -31.52
C GLY A 10 8.82 -3.59 -31.81
N TRP A 11 7.99 -3.92 -32.81
CA TRP A 11 6.77 -3.15 -33.14
C TRP A 11 5.64 -3.33 -32.10
N ARG A 12 5.49 -4.52 -31.49
CA ARG A 12 4.47 -4.79 -30.45
C ARG A 12 4.83 -4.12 -29.12
N ASN A 13 6.11 -3.91 -28.83
CA ASN A 13 6.55 -3.23 -27.61
C ASN A 13 6.35 -1.71 -27.67
N TRP A 14 6.28 -1.10 -28.87
CA TRP A 14 6.01 0.33 -29.03
C TRP A 14 4.51 0.65 -29.17
N ILE A 15 3.73 -0.25 -29.76
CA ILE A 15 2.26 -0.15 -29.81
C ILE A 15 1.65 -0.12 -28.41
N ARG A 16 2.24 -0.82 -27.44
CA ARG A 16 1.70 -0.94 -26.07
C ARG A 16 1.72 0.37 -25.27
N PRO A 17 2.86 1.07 -25.09
CA PRO A 17 2.86 2.38 -24.47
C PRO A 17 2.08 3.39 -25.31
N LEU A 18 2.09 3.27 -26.64
CA LEU A 18 1.35 4.15 -27.53
C LEU A 18 -0.17 4.00 -27.38
N VAL A 19 -0.70 2.78 -27.25
CA VAL A 19 -2.12 2.54 -26.95
C VAL A 19 -2.48 3.06 -25.56
N MET A 20 -1.64 2.85 -24.54
CA MET A 20 -1.89 3.41 -23.21
C MET A 20 -1.81 4.95 -23.19
N SER A 21 -0.88 5.55 -23.93
CA SER A 21 -0.77 7.00 -24.08
C SER A 21 -1.94 7.59 -24.87
N ILE A 22 -2.43 6.90 -25.91
CA ILE A 22 -3.63 7.29 -26.65
C ILE A 22 -4.87 7.19 -25.75
N TYR A 23 -5.01 6.12 -24.96
CA TYR A 23 -6.11 5.97 -24.01
C TYR A 23 -6.05 7.04 -22.89
N PHE A 24 -4.86 7.38 -22.40
CA PHE A 24 -4.66 8.47 -21.45
C PHE A 24 -5.05 9.82 -22.05
N LEU A 25 -4.66 10.08 -23.30
CA LEU A 25 -5.05 11.28 -24.05
C LEU A 25 -6.56 11.37 -24.23
N VAL A 26 -7.22 10.27 -24.60
CA VAL A 26 -8.68 10.19 -24.73
C VAL A 26 -9.35 10.50 -23.39
N LEU A 27 -8.79 10.03 -22.26
CA LEU A 27 -9.32 10.31 -20.92
C LEU A 27 -9.13 11.77 -20.50
N VAL A 28 -7.96 12.36 -20.77
CA VAL A 28 -7.68 13.79 -20.53
C VAL A 28 -8.59 14.70 -21.35
N ILE A 29 -9.11 14.23 -22.50
CA ILE A 29 -10.07 14.96 -23.33
C ILE A 29 -11.52 14.66 -22.91
N ALA A 30 -11.84 13.39 -22.60
CA ALA A 30 -13.18 12.96 -22.20
C ALA A 30 -13.59 13.50 -20.83
N LEU A 31 -12.66 13.64 -19.87
CA LEU A 31 -12.93 14.22 -18.56
C LEU A 31 -13.44 15.67 -18.63
N PRO A 32 -12.73 16.63 -19.24
CA PRO A 32 -13.22 17.99 -19.35
C PRO A 32 -14.47 18.09 -20.21
N LEU A 33 -14.64 17.25 -21.24
CA LEU A 33 -15.91 17.16 -21.99
C LEU A 33 -17.07 16.69 -21.12
N CYS A 34 -16.87 15.65 -20.30
CA CYS A 34 -17.88 15.16 -19.35
C CYS A 34 -18.20 16.21 -18.29
N VAL A 35 -17.20 16.90 -17.72
CA VAL A 35 -17.43 17.98 -16.74
C VAL A 35 -18.19 19.14 -17.39
N TRP A 36 -17.85 19.51 -18.62
CA TRP A 36 -18.53 20.58 -19.36
C TRP A 36 -19.99 20.24 -19.65
N GLU A 37 -20.28 19.01 -20.10
CA GLU A 37 -21.65 18.55 -20.36
C GLU A 37 -22.47 18.43 -19.06
N LEU A 38 -21.84 18.00 -17.96
CA LEU A 38 -22.48 17.89 -16.65
C LEU A 38 -22.78 19.25 -16.01
N GLN A 39 -21.89 20.24 -16.16
CA GLN A 39 -22.14 21.61 -15.72
C GLN A 39 -23.32 22.24 -16.48
N LYS A 40 -23.44 21.95 -17.77
CA LYS A 40 -24.53 22.44 -18.61
C LYS A 40 -25.89 21.84 -18.23
N ASN A 41 -25.90 20.61 -17.72
CA ASN A 41 -27.11 19.88 -17.34
C ASN A 41 -27.56 20.09 -15.87
N GLY A 42 -26.84 20.88 -15.06
CA GLY A 42 -27.23 21.18 -13.67
C GLY A 42 -27.28 19.96 -12.75
N VAL A 43 -26.51 18.91 -13.07
CA VAL A 43 -26.55 17.61 -12.38
C VAL A 43 -25.85 17.70 -11.02
N GLN A 44 -26.38 16.99 -10.00
CA GLN A 44 -25.80 16.92 -8.65
C GLN A 44 -24.30 16.54 -8.68
N LEU A 45 -23.48 17.30 -7.94
CA LEU A 45 -22.02 17.14 -7.82
C LEU A 45 -21.58 15.71 -7.50
N HIS A 46 -22.35 15.01 -6.66
CA HIS A 46 -22.06 13.62 -6.27
C HIS A 46 -22.08 12.65 -7.47
N LEU A 47 -23.05 12.81 -8.38
CA LEU A 47 -23.13 11.97 -9.58
C LEU A 47 -21.95 12.24 -10.52
N GLN A 48 -21.50 13.50 -10.58
CA GLN A 48 -20.33 13.89 -11.37
C GLN A 48 -19.05 13.22 -10.85
N ALA A 49 -18.82 13.29 -9.54
CA ALA A 49 -17.66 12.70 -8.89
C ALA A 49 -17.62 11.16 -9.06
N TRP A 50 -18.78 10.50 -8.94
CA TRP A 50 -18.88 9.06 -9.16
C TRP A 50 -18.54 8.63 -10.59
N PHE A 51 -19.07 9.34 -11.60
CA PHE A 51 -18.78 9.06 -13.01
C PHE A 51 -17.30 9.25 -13.34
N VAL A 52 -16.74 10.37 -12.88
CA VAL A 52 -15.31 10.69 -13.07
C VAL A 52 -14.44 9.64 -12.38
N GLY A 53 -14.72 9.31 -11.12
CA GLY A 53 -14.00 8.28 -10.38
C GLY A 53 -14.05 6.91 -11.06
N GLY A 54 -15.22 6.53 -11.59
CA GLY A 54 -15.38 5.26 -12.32
C GLY A 54 -14.51 5.18 -13.57
N LEU A 55 -14.40 6.28 -14.32
CA LEU A 55 -13.53 6.35 -15.49
C LEU A 55 -12.05 6.17 -15.12
N PHE A 56 -11.59 6.77 -14.03
CA PHE A 56 -10.23 6.59 -13.52
C PHE A 56 -9.97 5.15 -13.06
N VAL A 57 -10.92 4.51 -12.38
CA VAL A 57 -10.77 3.12 -11.92
C VAL A 57 -10.73 2.14 -13.08
N MET A 58 -11.59 2.32 -14.07
CA MET A 58 -11.59 1.55 -15.31
C MET A 58 -10.26 1.63 -16.07
N MET A 59 -9.48 2.68 -15.84
CA MET A 59 -8.12 2.82 -16.37
C MET A 59 -7.06 2.19 -15.44
N ALA A 60 -7.12 2.48 -14.14
CA ALA A 60 -6.13 2.03 -13.18
C ALA A 60 -6.06 0.49 -13.09
N ILE A 61 -7.20 -0.20 -13.18
CA ILE A 61 -7.27 -1.66 -13.08
C ILE A 61 -6.52 -2.35 -14.23
N PRO A 62 -6.83 -2.11 -15.52
CA PRO A 62 -6.08 -2.71 -16.62
C PRO A 62 -4.58 -2.41 -16.60
N ILE A 63 -4.18 -1.19 -16.21
CA ILE A 63 -2.77 -0.82 -16.14
C ILE A 63 -2.05 -1.62 -15.05
N SER A 64 -2.65 -1.73 -13.87
CA SER A 64 -2.07 -2.53 -12.79
C SER A 64 -2.04 -4.02 -13.15
N LEU A 65 -3.14 -4.57 -13.67
CA LEU A 65 -3.20 -5.96 -14.13
C LEU A 65 -2.14 -6.24 -15.20
N TRP A 66 -1.89 -5.29 -16.10
CA TRP A 66 -0.81 -5.40 -17.07
C TRP A 66 0.56 -5.49 -16.40
N GLY A 67 0.86 -4.64 -15.42
CA GLY A 67 2.10 -4.72 -14.64
C GLY A 67 2.25 -6.07 -13.95
N ILE A 68 1.18 -6.59 -13.35
CA ILE A 68 1.15 -7.92 -12.72
C ILE A 68 1.45 -9.01 -13.76
N LEU A 69 0.84 -8.95 -14.93
CA LEU A 69 1.06 -9.91 -16.02
C LEU A 69 2.50 -9.86 -16.54
N GLN A 70 3.13 -8.69 -16.64
CA GLN A 70 4.54 -8.58 -17.03
C GLN A 70 5.45 -9.29 -16.02
N HIS A 71 5.18 -9.12 -14.72
CA HIS A 71 5.86 -9.89 -13.68
C HIS A 71 5.50 -11.38 -13.72
N LEU A 72 4.33 -11.77 -14.19
CA LEU A 72 4.00 -13.20 -14.31
C LEU A 72 4.67 -13.86 -15.53
N VAL A 73 4.82 -13.12 -16.62
CA VAL A 73 5.43 -13.60 -17.88
C VAL A 73 6.95 -13.62 -17.79
N ASN A 74 7.58 -12.57 -17.25
CA ASN A 74 9.03 -12.49 -17.10
C ASN A 74 9.46 -13.04 -15.72
N TYR A 75 9.12 -14.30 -15.45
CA TYR A 75 9.25 -14.94 -14.14
C TYR A 75 10.67 -15.48 -13.89
N THR A 76 11.64 -14.58 -13.75
CA THR A 76 13.08 -14.93 -13.67
C THR A 76 13.51 -15.37 -12.26
N GLN A 77 12.95 -14.76 -11.21
CA GLN A 77 13.25 -15.11 -9.81
C GLN A 77 11.95 -15.37 -9.03
N PRO A 78 11.50 -16.63 -8.95
CA PRO A 78 10.18 -16.98 -8.43
C PRO A 78 9.97 -16.60 -6.96
N PHE A 79 11.04 -16.61 -6.16
CA PHE A 79 10.97 -16.30 -4.73
C PHE A 79 10.69 -14.81 -4.50
N LEU A 80 11.43 -13.92 -5.17
CA LEU A 80 11.28 -12.47 -5.01
C LEU A 80 10.01 -11.95 -5.69
N GLN A 81 9.73 -12.46 -6.88
CA GLN A 81 8.64 -11.97 -7.73
C GLN A 81 7.25 -12.25 -7.17
N ARG A 82 7.09 -13.33 -6.39
CA ARG A 82 5.85 -13.61 -5.64
C ARG A 82 5.50 -12.49 -4.67
N TYR A 83 6.49 -11.91 -3.98
CA TYR A 83 6.24 -10.78 -3.08
C TYR A 83 5.87 -9.51 -3.86
N ILE A 84 6.56 -9.23 -4.97
CA ILE A 84 6.26 -8.08 -5.83
C ILE A 84 4.82 -8.15 -6.37
N ILE A 85 4.40 -9.32 -6.87
CA ILE A 85 3.03 -9.52 -7.37
C ILE A 85 2.00 -9.23 -6.28
N ARG A 86 2.23 -9.72 -5.05
CA ARG A 86 1.37 -9.43 -3.90
C ARG A 86 1.32 -7.94 -3.55
N ILE A 87 2.42 -7.21 -3.68
CA ILE A 87 2.44 -5.76 -3.43
C ILE A 87 1.68 -5.00 -4.52
N LEU A 88 1.84 -5.40 -5.79
CA LEU A 88 1.27 -4.69 -6.94
C LEU A 88 -0.27 -4.73 -6.98
N TRP A 89 -0.88 -5.75 -6.38
CA TRP A 89 -2.33 -5.87 -6.16
C TRP A 89 -2.92 -4.76 -5.27
N MET A 90 -2.09 -3.98 -4.57
CA MET A 90 -2.53 -2.80 -3.81
C MET A 90 -3.25 -1.77 -4.69
N VAL A 91 -2.74 -1.51 -5.89
CA VAL A 91 -3.29 -0.48 -6.80
C VAL A 91 -4.77 -0.73 -7.17
N PRO A 92 -5.17 -1.92 -7.67
CA PRO A 92 -6.55 -2.17 -8.06
C PRO A 92 -7.49 -2.21 -6.86
N ILE A 93 -7.02 -2.72 -5.71
CA ILE A 93 -7.81 -2.75 -4.47
C ILE A 93 -8.12 -1.32 -4.02
N TYR A 94 -7.12 -0.44 -3.99
CA TYR A 94 -7.31 0.96 -3.57
C TYR A 94 -8.17 1.73 -4.58
N ALA A 95 -8.00 1.49 -5.87
CA ALA A 95 -8.82 2.10 -6.92
C ALA A 95 -10.30 1.72 -6.75
N LEU A 96 -10.60 0.43 -6.58
CA LEU A 96 -11.96 -0.06 -6.35
C LEU A 96 -12.55 0.50 -5.05
N ASN A 97 -11.78 0.46 -3.95
CA ASN A 97 -12.21 0.99 -2.66
C ASN A 97 -12.62 2.46 -2.76
N ALA A 98 -11.79 3.30 -3.39
CA ALA A 98 -12.08 4.72 -3.56
C ALA A 98 -13.37 4.95 -4.36
N TRP A 99 -13.59 4.23 -5.46
CA TRP A 99 -14.81 4.39 -6.26
C TRP A 99 -16.06 3.87 -5.57
N PHE A 100 -15.98 2.77 -4.84
CA PHE A 100 -17.08 2.27 -4.02
C PHE A 100 -17.41 3.23 -2.87
N ALA A 101 -16.39 3.78 -2.20
CA ALA A 101 -16.56 4.76 -1.14
C ALA A 101 -17.26 6.03 -1.63
N LEU A 102 -16.98 6.46 -2.87
CA LEU A 102 -17.70 7.56 -3.50
C LEU A 102 -19.18 7.26 -3.76
N ARG A 103 -19.58 6.00 -3.93
CA ARG A 103 -20.96 5.63 -4.30
C ARG A 103 -21.82 5.23 -3.10
N PHE A 104 -21.25 4.48 -2.17
CA PHE A 104 -21.94 3.89 -1.03
C PHE A 104 -21.10 4.14 0.24
N PRO A 105 -21.26 5.31 0.88
CA PRO A 105 -20.47 5.64 2.07
C PRO A 105 -20.73 4.69 3.25
N ASP A 106 -21.95 4.17 3.38
CA ASP A 106 -22.31 3.24 4.46
C ASP A 106 -21.55 1.90 4.32
N GLU A 107 -21.40 1.41 3.09
CA GLU A 107 -20.66 0.17 2.79
C GLU A 107 -19.14 0.39 2.67
N ALA A 108 -18.72 1.65 2.53
CA ALA A 108 -17.31 2.03 2.40
C ALA A 108 -16.50 1.59 3.62
N ILE A 109 -17.09 1.65 4.81
CA ILE A 109 -16.43 1.32 6.08
C ILE A 109 -15.93 -0.14 6.08
N TYR A 110 -16.69 -1.07 5.48
CA TYR A 110 -16.28 -2.48 5.36
C TYR A 110 -15.10 -2.64 4.39
N LEU A 111 -15.16 -1.98 3.22
CA LEU A 111 -14.10 -2.03 2.23
C LEU A 111 -12.82 -1.34 2.71
N ASP A 112 -12.94 -0.25 3.46
CA ASP A 112 -11.83 0.44 4.11
C ASP A 112 -11.16 -0.43 5.16
N THR A 113 -11.95 -1.16 5.96
CA THR A 113 -11.40 -2.13 6.92
C THR A 113 -10.63 -3.24 6.21
N LEU A 114 -11.19 -3.78 5.11
CA LEU A 114 -10.49 -4.78 4.29
C LEU A 114 -9.19 -4.21 3.71
N ARG A 115 -9.21 -2.96 3.23
CA ARG A 115 -8.06 -2.25 2.68
C ARG A 115 -6.95 -2.07 3.71
N GLU A 116 -7.26 -1.65 4.94
CA GLU A 116 -6.27 -1.52 6.02
C GLU A 116 -5.67 -2.88 6.41
N CYS A 117 -6.48 -3.95 6.45
CA CYS A 117 -5.97 -5.32 6.65
C CYS A 117 -5.03 -5.76 5.52
N TYR A 118 -5.35 -5.40 4.28
CA TYR A 118 -4.51 -5.70 3.13
C TYR A 118 -3.20 -4.90 3.13
N GLU A 119 -3.24 -3.63 3.53
CA GLU A 119 -2.05 -2.78 3.69
C GLU A 119 -1.05 -3.43 4.65
N ALA A 120 -1.53 -3.93 5.79
CA ALA A 120 -0.72 -4.69 6.73
C ALA A 120 -0.08 -5.93 6.06
N TYR A 121 -0.87 -6.73 5.35
CA TYR A 121 -0.35 -7.88 4.60
C TYR A 121 0.74 -7.47 3.60
N VAL A 122 0.55 -6.38 2.87
CA VAL A 122 1.52 -5.87 1.89
C VAL A 122 2.84 -5.45 2.56
N ILE A 123 2.79 -4.74 3.69
CA ILE A 123 3.99 -4.34 4.45
C ILE A 123 4.79 -5.57 4.88
N TYR A 124 4.13 -6.60 5.39
CA TYR A 124 4.80 -7.87 5.75
C TYR A 124 5.49 -8.51 4.54
N ASN A 125 4.81 -8.58 3.39
CA ASN A 125 5.39 -9.13 2.17
C ASN A 125 6.56 -8.28 1.65
N PHE A 126 6.47 -6.96 1.77
CA PHE A 126 7.55 -6.04 1.40
C PHE A 126 8.78 -6.22 2.31
N PHE A 127 8.59 -6.35 3.62
CA PHE A 127 9.69 -6.63 4.54
C PHE A 127 10.35 -7.99 4.24
N ALA A 128 9.55 -9.04 4.00
CA ALA A 128 10.05 -10.35 3.61
C ALA A 128 10.80 -10.31 2.28
N TYR A 129 10.32 -9.53 1.31
CA TYR A 129 10.99 -9.26 0.04
C TYR A 129 12.36 -8.61 0.26
N LEU A 130 12.44 -7.54 1.04
CA LEU A 130 13.70 -6.86 1.34
C LEU A 130 14.69 -7.82 2.00
N MET A 131 14.26 -8.57 3.02
CA MET A 131 15.13 -9.55 3.67
C MET A 131 15.64 -10.64 2.71
N SER A 132 14.78 -11.13 1.82
CA SER A 132 15.18 -12.10 0.80
C SER A 132 16.15 -11.50 -0.23
N PHE A 133 15.93 -10.25 -0.63
CA PHE A 133 16.79 -9.54 -1.56
C PHE A 133 18.17 -9.27 -0.95
N LEU A 134 18.24 -8.75 0.28
CA LEU A 134 19.49 -8.52 0.99
C LEU A 134 20.30 -9.81 1.21
N ARG A 135 19.64 -10.93 1.55
CA ARG A 135 20.32 -12.23 1.70
C ARG A 135 20.84 -12.78 0.36
N SER A 136 20.18 -12.45 -0.76
CA SER A 136 20.61 -12.87 -2.09
C SER A 136 21.81 -12.08 -2.59
N GLU A 137 21.85 -10.77 -2.33
CA GLU A 137 22.96 -9.89 -2.74
C GLU A 137 24.18 -10.01 -1.81
N PHE A 138 23.96 -10.16 -0.50
CA PHE A 138 25.02 -10.26 0.50
C PHE A 138 25.09 -11.68 1.09
N SER A 139 25.98 -12.52 0.52
CA SER A 139 26.20 -13.91 0.97
C SER A 139 26.65 -14.04 2.44
N ARG A 140 27.20 -12.96 3.03
CA ARG A 140 27.48 -12.80 4.47
C ARG A 140 26.92 -11.47 4.98
N LEU A 141 25.62 -11.28 4.85
CA LEU A 141 24.91 -10.10 5.34
C LEU A 141 25.30 -9.73 6.78
N GLU A 142 25.44 -10.74 7.65
CA GLU A 142 25.88 -10.58 9.05
C GLU A 142 27.26 -9.91 9.14
N HIS A 143 28.23 -10.40 8.38
CA HIS A 143 29.59 -9.89 8.42
C HIS A 143 29.72 -8.50 7.77
N HIS A 144 28.89 -8.17 6.78
CA HIS A 144 28.83 -6.82 6.22
C HIS A 144 28.13 -5.83 7.15
N LEU A 145 27.12 -6.27 7.90
CA LEU A 145 26.44 -5.44 8.89
C LEU A 145 27.33 -5.18 10.12
N GLU A 146 28.09 -6.18 10.57
CA GLU A 146 29.09 -6.06 11.64
C GLU A 146 30.22 -5.09 11.26
N LEU A 147 30.65 -5.09 9.99
CA LEU A 147 31.72 -4.21 9.51
C LEU A 147 31.28 -2.77 9.24
N LYS A 148 30.01 -2.54 8.87
CA LYS A 148 29.54 -1.25 8.36
C LYS A 148 28.74 -0.43 9.39
N GLN A 149 28.14 -1.07 10.39
CA GLN A 149 27.15 -0.42 11.25
C GLN A 149 27.72 -0.11 12.64
N SER A 150 28.50 0.96 12.75
CA SER A 150 28.76 1.63 14.02
C SER A 150 27.41 2.08 14.61
N SER A 151 27.07 1.61 15.81
CA SER A 151 25.88 1.95 16.62
C SER A 151 24.82 2.82 15.93
N VAL A 152 23.69 2.22 15.54
CA VAL A 152 22.51 2.99 15.13
C VAL A 152 22.04 3.79 16.34
N LYS A 153 22.17 5.12 16.28
CA LYS A 153 21.66 6.03 17.31
C LYS A 153 20.14 6.07 17.22
N HIS A 154 19.47 5.87 18.35
CA HIS A 154 18.01 5.99 18.48
C HIS A 154 17.55 7.37 18.00
N ILE A 155 16.43 7.39 17.27
CA ILE A 155 15.76 8.63 16.85
C ILE A 155 15.20 9.30 18.12
N ILE A 156 15.23 10.63 18.17
CA ILE A 156 14.67 11.43 19.28
C ILE A 156 13.17 11.08 19.41
N PRO A 157 12.66 10.66 20.59
CA PRO A 157 13.05 11.08 21.95
C PRO A 157 13.88 10.07 22.76
N PHE A 158 14.28 8.93 22.21
CA PHE A 158 14.93 7.84 22.96
C PHE A 158 16.47 7.87 22.92
N CYS A 159 17.06 9.07 22.90
CA CYS A 159 18.52 9.28 22.82
C CYS A 159 19.33 8.75 24.02
N CYS A 160 18.67 8.35 25.11
CA CYS A 160 19.31 7.86 26.34
C CYS A 160 19.31 6.33 26.48
N LEU A 161 18.74 5.57 25.53
CA LEU A 161 18.77 4.11 25.59
C LEU A 161 20.13 3.54 25.12
N PRO A 162 20.55 2.39 25.68
CA PRO A 162 21.77 1.72 25.26
C PRO A 162 21.77 1.48 23.75
N SER A 163 22.92 1.74 23.12
CA SER A 163 23.14 1.54 21.69
C SER A 163 22.90 0.09 21.32
N TRP A 164 22.10 -0.15 20.28
CA TRP A 164 21.82 -1.49 19.82
C TRP A 164 23.09 -2.15 19.25
N GLU A 165 23.44 -3.35 19.73
CA GLU A 165 24.55 -4.13 19.15
C GLU A 165 24.14 -4.67 17.76
N SER A 166 24.82 -4.16 16.73
CA SER A 166 24.62 -4.53 15.32
C SER A 166 24.89 -6.03 15.10
N GLY A 167 23.95 -6.74 14.44
CA GLY A 167 24.06 -8.17 14.13
C GLY A 167 22.73 -8.83 13.75
N GLU A 168 22.68 -10.17 13.68
CA GLU A 168 21.46 -10.95 13.37
C GLU A 168 20.29 -10.63 14.34
N LYS A 169 20.63 -10.32 15.60
CA LYS A 169 19.67 -9.91 16.61
C LYS A 169 18.97 -8.61 16.21
N PHE A 170 19.70 -7.59 15.75
CA PHE A 170 19.09 -6.32 15.29
C PHE A 170 18.07 -6.55 14.17
N LEU A 171 18.42 -7.33 13.15
CA LEU A 171 17.50 -7.69 12.07
C LEU A 171 16.24 -8.41 12.59
N THR A 172 16.39 -9.26 13.60
CA THR A 172 15.28 -9.97 14.24
C THR A 172 14.39 -9.02 15.05
N HIS A 173 14.95 -7.99 15.67
CA HIS A 173 14.21 -6.96 16.38
C HIS A 173 13.49 -5.99 15.44
N CYS A 174 14.15 -5.54 14.36
CA CYS A 174 13.48 -4.77 13.30
C CYS A 174 12.33 -5.58 12.67
N LYS A 175 12.53 -6.89 12.46
CA LYS A 175 11.46 -7.79 12.01
C LYS A 175 10.30 -7.82 13.01
N HIS A 176 10.57 -7.92 14.31
CA HIS A 176 9.52 -7.88 15.33
C HIS A 176 8.81 -6.53 15.40
N GLY A 177 9.54 -5.41 15.34
CA GLY A 177 8.94 -4.07 15.34
C GLY A 177 8.06 -3.82 14.12
N ALA A 178 8.55 -4.16 12.92
CA ALA A 178 7.77 -4.06 11.69
C ALA A 178 6.52 -4.95 11.75
N LEU A 179 6.63 -6.18 12.28
CA LEU A 179 5.49 -7.09 12.45
C LEU A 179 4.50 -6.57 13.49
N GLN A 180 4.98 -5.99 14.59
CA GLN A 180 4.15 -5.43 15.65
C GLN A 180 3.28 -4.30 15.11
N TYR A 181 3.85 -3.34 14.39
CA TYR A 181 3.08 -2.28 13.74
C TYR A 181 2.05 -2.81 12.74
N THR A 182 2.50 -3.75 11.92
CA THR A 182 1.67 -4.40 10.90
C THR A 182 0.46 -5.11 11.50
N VAL A 183 0.58 -5.69 12.70
CA VAL A 183 -0.51 -6.39 13.38
C VAL A 183 -1.39 -5.44 14.19
N ILE A 184 -0.81 -4.42 14.84
CA ILE A 184 -1.60 -3.49 15.65
C ILE A 184 -2.55 -2.66 14.79
N ARG A 185 -2.13 -2.24 13.59
CA ARG A 185 -2.94 -1.41 12.71
C ARG A 185 -4.28 -2.01 12.24
N PRO A 186 -4.36 -3.27 11.78
CA PRO A 186 -5.64 -3.90 11.48
C PRO A 186 -6.47 -4.17 12.74
N ILE A 187 -5.83 -4.49 13.88
CA ILE A 187 -6.55 -4.68 15.15
C ILE A 187 -7.23 -3.38 15.59
N THR A 188 -6.52 -2.25 15.55
CA THR A 188 -7.10 -0.95 15.91
C THR A 188 -8.21 -0.54 14.94
N THR A 189 -8.08 -0.89 13.65
CA THR A 189 -9.12 -0.65 12.64
C THR A 189 -10.36 -1.52 12.86
N ILE A 190 -10.21 -2.79 13.23
CA ILE A 190 -11.34 -3.66 13.54
C ILE A 190 -12.06 -3.19 14.81
N ILE A 191 -11.31 -2.79 15.83
CA ILE A 191 -11.87 -2.21 17.05
C ILE A 191 -12.64 -0.92 16.71
N ALA A 192 -12.09 -0.06 15.84
CA ALA A 192 -12.78 1.12 15.31
C ALA A 192 -14.09 0.76 14.63
N LEU A 193 -14.09 -0.24 13.75
CA LEU A 193 -15.28 -0.70 13.05
C LEU A 193 -16.36 -1.21 14.03
N ILE A 194 -15.98 -2.01 15.03
CA ILE A 194 -16.92 -2.54 16.04
C ILE A 194 -17.52 -1.39 16.85
N CYS A 195 -16.70 -0.41 17.26
CA CYS A 195 -17.18 0.77 17.96
C CYS A 195 -18.07 1.67 17.07
N ALA A 196 -17.82 1.69 15.76
CA ALA A 196 -18.64 2.38 14.79
C ALA A 196 -20.03 1.76 14.65
N LEU A 197 -20.09 0.43 14.49
CA LEU A 197 -21.34 -0.33 14.40
C LEU A 197 -22.14 -0.32 15.70
N ALA A 198 -21.49 -0.14 16.85
CA ALA A 198 -22.14 0.00 18.15
C ALA A 198 -22.80 1.38 18.38
N GLY A 199 -22.64 2.34 17.46
CA GLY A 199 -23.26 3.68 17.56
C GLY A 199 -22.58 4.60 18.59
N VAL A 200 -21.34 4.31 18.98
CA VAL A 200 -20.53 5.09 19.94
C VAL A 200 -19.40 5.86 19.21
N TYR A 201 -19.35 5.79 17.88
CA TYR A 201 -18.52 6.66 17.04
C TYR A 201 -19.27 7.96 16.76
N ASP A 202 -18.93 9.00 17.51
CA ASP A 202 -19.18 10.37 17.11
C ASP A 202 -17.95 10.86 16.35
N GLU A 203 -18.02 10.91 15.02
CA GLU A 203 -16.95 11.48 14.20
C GLU A 203 -16.82 12.98 14.49
N GLY A 204 -15.64 13.44 14.90
CA GLY A 204 -15.32 14.87 15.04
C GLY A 204 -15.54 15.50 16.41
N HIS A 205 -16.07 14.78 17.41
CA HIS A 205 -16.17 15.27 18.79
C HIS A 205 -15.15 14.58 19.73
N PHE A 206 -14.13 15.34 20.15
CA PHE A 206 -13.21 14.96 21.22
C PHE A 206 -13.94 14.89 22.57
N SER A 207 -14.49 13.71 22.88
CA SER A 207 -15.08 13.43 24.19
C SER A 207 -14.39 12.21 24.80
N PHE A 208 -14.15 12.25 26.12
CA PHE A 208 -13.55 11.16 26.90
C PHE A 208 -14.44 9.90 26.98
N LYS A 209 -15.68 9.98 26.49
CA LYS A 209 -16.61 8.84 26.35
C LYS A 209 -16.61 8.19 24.96
N ASN A 210 -15.93 8.77 23.98
CA ASN A 210 -15.95 8.29 22.60
C ASN A 210 -14.76 7.35 22.34
N ALA A 211 -15.05 6.18 21.76
CA ALA A 211 -14.05 5.15 21.46
C ALA A 211 -12.98 5.63 20.45
N TRP A 212 -13.34 6.57 19.58
CA TRP A 212 -12.45 7.19 18.60
C TRP A 212 -11.19 7.80 19.23
N THR A 213 -11.34 8.52 20.35
CA THR A 213 -10.19 9.15 21.06
C THR A 213 -9.21 8.09 21.57
N TYR A 214 -9.71 6.97 22.12
CA TYR A 214 -8.87 5.88 22.59
C TYR A 214 -8.16 5.16 21.44
N ILE A 215 -8.83 4.96 20.31
CA ILE A 215 -8.22 4.31 19.14
C ILE A 215 -7.14 5.19 18.53
N VAL A 216 -7.35 6.51 18.45
CA VAL A 216 -6.33 7.47 18.00
C VAL A 216 -5.12 7.48 18.94
N VAL A 217 -5.35 7.45 20.26
CA VAL A 217 -4.26 7.39 21.25
C VAL A 217 -3.50 6.06 21.15
N ILE A 218 -4.19 4.92 21.05
CA ILE A 218 -3.55 3.60 20.89
C ILE A 218 -2.76 3.51 19.59
N ASN A 219 -3.30 4.06 18.49
CA ASN A 219 -2.60 4.09 17.20
C ASN A 219 -1.35 4.97 17.26
N ASN A 220 -1.41 6.15 17.89
CA ASN A 220 -0.23 7.01 18.09
C ASN A 220 0.81 6.35 19.00
N VAL A 221 0.40 5.71 20.10
CA VAL A 221 1.32 4.99 21.00
C VAL A 221 1.97 3.82 20.27
N SER A 222 1.20 3.06 19.48
CA SER A 222 1.74 1.98 18.66
C SER A 222 2.74 2.46 17.62
N GLN A 223 2.50 3.62 16.99
CA GLN A 223 3.43 4.22 16.02
C GLN A 223 4.73 4.67 16.69
N ILE A 224 4.66 5.25 17.89
CA ILE A 224 5.84 5.63 18.68
C ILE A 224 6.64 4.38 19.07
N VAL A 225 5.98 3.32 19.53
CA VAL A 225 6.65 2.06 19.91
C VAL A 225 7.30 1.41 18.69
N SER A 226 6.62 1.34 17.54
CA SER A 226 7.20 0.80 16.31
C SER A 226 8.42 1.59 15.83
N ASN A 227 8.34 2.92 15.84
CA ASN A 227 9.46 3.78 15.45
C ASN A 227 10.62 3.78 16.45
N SER A 228 10.41 3.23 17.65
CA SER A 228 11.45 3.04 18.65
C SER A 228 12.20 1.71 18.49
N PHE A 229 11.70 0.78 17.66
CA PHE A 229 12.33 -0.50 17.34
C PHE A 229 12.98 -0.56 15.94
N ALA A 230 12.80 0.47 15.12
CA ALA A 230 13.41 0.63 13.80
C ALA A 230 14.65 1.52 13.88
#